data_AF-A0A2E6Y4T4-F1
#
_entry.id   AF-A0A2E6Y4T4-F1
#
_cell.length_a   1.000
_cell.length_b   1.000
_cell.length_c   1.000
_cell.angle_alpha   90.00
_cell.angle_beta   90.00
_cell.angle_gamma   90.00
#
_symmetry.space_group_name_H-M   'P 1'
#
loop_
_entity.id
_entity.type
_entity.pdbx_description
1 polymer ?
#
loop_
_entity_poly.entity_id
_entity_poly.type
_entity_poly.pdbx_seq_one_letter_code
_entity_poly.pdbx_strand_id
1 'polypeptide(L)'
;MTTSSLAAVANAAADADVRAGRSENAPPVEEVVARADHDAALKAARDEGFAAGVKAENARILTIEGNALKGHEALVAAHKADPSVTPEASAMAILKAEREKPASDPKAGAQRTLEAMDKAAEGVESRPSAAGDAGADAPKATTPEGWTAEWEASDKLKATYPTAESYVATMKRKARAA
;
A
#
# COMPACT_ATOMS: atom_id res chain seq x y z
N MET A 1 6.00 -0.22 39.65
CA MET A 1 4.79 -0.66 40.40
C MET A 1 4.40 0.48 41.33
N THR A 2 3.50 1.34 40.89
CA THR A 2 3.03 2.50 41.68
C THR A 2 1.68 2.93 41.14
N THR A 3 0.59 2.39 41.71
CA THR A 3 -0.74 2.99 41.67
C THR A 3 -1.58 2.42 42.82
N SER A 4 -1.43 2.99 44.02
CA SER A 4 -2.39 2.75 45.09
C SER A 4 -2.42 3.96 46.02
N SER A 5 -3.15 5.01 45.64
CA SER A 5 -3.47 6.11 46.56
C SER A 5 -4.74 6.90 46.21
N LEU A 6 -5.37 6.72 45.04
CA LEU A 6 -6.61 7.44 44.72
C LEU A 6 -7.88 6.87 45.36
N ALA A 7 -7.87 5.61 45.81
CA ALA A 7 -9.05 4.99 46.42
C ALA A 7 -9.24 5.35 47.91
N ALA A 8 -8.20 5.84 48.60
CA ALA A 8 -8.26 6.08 50.04
C ALA A 8 -8.71 7.51 50.42
N VAL A 9 -8.60 8.49 49.51
CA VAL A 9 -8.93 9.90 49.80
C VAL A 9 -10.42 10.21 49.62
N ALA A 10 -11.15 9.41 48.83
CA ALA A 10 -12.58 9.63 48.60
C ALA A 10 -13.46 9.21 49.80
N ASN A 11 -12.98 8.33 50.68
CA ASN A 11 -13.81 7.75 51.74
C ASN A 11 -13.75 8.52 53.08
N ALA A 12 -12.84 9.48 53.25
CA ALA A 12 -12.71 10.25 54.50
C ALA A 12 -13.47 11.59 54.48
N ALA A 13 -13.87 12.09 53.32
CA ALA A 13 -14.63 13.34 53.19
C ALA A 13 -16.15 13.15 53.34
N ALA A 14 -16.65 11.91 53.29
CA ALA A 14 -18.07 11.59 53.38
C ALA A 14 -18.60 11.44 54.83
N ASP A 15 -17.73 11.19 55.81
CA ASP A 15 -18.15 10.84 57.18
C ASP A 15 -18.20 12.02 58.16
N ALA A 16 -17.58 13.16 57.82
CA ALA A 16 -17.49 14.31 58.74
C ALA A 16 -18.71 15.27 58.68
N ASP A 17 -19.49 15.24 57.60
CA ASP A 17 -20.58 16.21 57.37
C ASP A 17 -21.97 15.69 57.81
N VAL A 18 -22.06 14.43 58.25
CA VAL A 18 -23.35 13.78 58.56
C VAL A 18 -23.85 14.08 59.99
N ARG A 19 -23.03 14.69 60.88
CA ARG A 19 -23.36 14.81 62.31
C ARG A 19 -23.86 16.16 62.81
N ALA A 20 -24.02 17.18 61.96
CA ALA A 20 -24.46 18.50 62.39
C ALA A 20 -25.53 19.08 61.44
N GLY A 21 -26.79 18.66 61.58
CA GLY A 21 -27.87 19.32 60.85
C GLY A 21 -29.17 18.56 60.60
N ARG A 22 -29.58 17.64 61.49
CA ARG A 22 -30.95 17.09 61.39
C ARG A 22 -31.95 18.13 61.90
N SER A 23 -32.35 19.03 61.00
CA SER A 23 -33.58 19.82 61.12
C SER A 23 -34.78 18.87 61.02
N GLU A 24 -35.63 18.84 62.04
CA GLU A 24 -36.79 17.94 62.18
C GLU A 24 -37.98 18.26 61.25
N ASN A 25 -37.75 18.85 60.06
CA ASN A 25 -38.82 19.13 59.10
C ASN A 25 -38.34 19.17 57.64
N ALA A 26 -37.50 18.20 57.24
CA ALA A 26 -37.25 17.93 55.83
C ALA A 26 -38.32 16.93 55.32
N PRO A 27 -39.01 17.20 54.19
CA PRO A 27 -39.87 16.18 53.59
C PRO A 27 -39.01 14.93 53.30
N PRO A 28 -39.54 13.71 53.49
CA PRO A 28 -38.77 12.51 53.24
C PRO A 28 -38.36 12.50 51.77
N VAL A 29 -37.05 12.51 51.52
CA VAL A 29 -36.48 12.22 50.20
C VAL A 29 -36.60 10.71 49.96
N GLU A 30 -37.83 10.23 49.87
CA GLU A 30 -38.13 8.93 49.31
C GLU A 30 -38.41 9.15 47.82
N GLU A 31 -37.34 9.37 47.06
CA GLU A 31 -37.39 9.14 45.62
C GLU A 31 -37.47 7.62 45.43
N VAL A 32 -38.65 7.06 45.67
CA VAL A 32 -38.98 5.70 45.26
C VAL A 32 -39.07 5.75 43.74
N VAL A 33 -37.92 5.63 43.07
CA VAL A 33 -37.87 5.35 41.64
C VAL A 33 -38.70 4.08 41.45
N ALA A 34 -39.86 4.21 40.81
CA ALA A 34 -40.70 3.06 40.58
C ALA A 34 -39.87 2.03 39.80
N ARG A 35 -40.07 0.74 40.05
CA ARG A 35 -39.33 -0.32 39.34
C ARG A 35 -39.41 -0.13 37.81
N ALA A 36 -40.53 0.39 37.31
CA ALA A 36 -40.71 0.77 35.92
C ALA A 36 -39.74 1.86 35.45
N ASP A 37 -39.49 2.90 36.25
CA ASP A 37 -38.56 3.99 35.94
C ASP A 37 -37.11 3.50 35.98
N HIS A 38 -36.77 2.62 36.93
CA HIS A 38 -35.46 1.98 36.99
C HIS A 38 -35.20 1.08 35.77
N ASP A 39 -36.17 0.25 35.40
CA ASP A 39 -36.05 -0.65 34.24
C ASP A 39 -35.99 0.16 32.92
N ALA A 40 -36.74 1.26 32.84
CA ALA A 40 -36.66 2.21 31.72
C ALA A 40 -35.28 2.87 31.62
N ALA A 41 -34.72 3.33 32.76
CA ALA A 41 -33.38 3.93 32.81
C ALA A 41 -32.29 2.92 32.39
N LEU A 42 -32.37 1.68 32.88
CA LEU A 42 -31.43 0.62 32.47
C LEU A 42 -31.55 0.28 30.98
N LYS A 43 -32.76 0.30 30.43
CA LYS A 43 -32.95 0.10 28.99
C LYS A 43 -32.32 1.24 28.19
N ALA A 44 -32.60 2.48 28.57
CA ALA A 44 -32.05 3.66 27.90
C ALA A 44 -30.51 3.65 27.92
N ALA A 45 -29.90 3.33 29.07
CA ALA A 45 -28.45 3.23 29.19
C ALA A 45 -27.85 2.12 28.30
N ARG A 46 -28.53 0.97 28.16
CA ARG A 46 -28.09 -0.10 27.26
C ARG A 46 -28.20 0.30 25.80
N ASP A 47 -29.30 0.93 25.40
CA ASP A 47 -29.52 1.40 24.04
C ASP A 47 -28.47 2.46 23.66
N GLU A 48 -28.17 3.39 24.57
CA GLU A 48 -27.13 4.42 24.39
C GLU A 48 -25.73 3.79 24.28
N GLY A 49 -25.38 2.88 25.19
CA GLY A 49 -24.09 2.18 25.16
C GLY A 49 -23.90 1.36 23.89
N PHE A 50 -24.95 0.68 23.42
CA PHE A 50 -24.94 -0.05 22.16
C PHE A 50 -24.72 0.89 20.97
N ALA A 51 -25.45 2.01 20.89
CA ALA A 51 -25.31 2.99 19.81
C ALA A 51 -23.90 3.62 19.79
N ALA A 52 -23.36 3.96 20.97
CA ALA A 52 -22.00 4.47 21.10
C ALA A 52 -20.96 3.43 20.65
N GLY A 53 -21.15 2.16 21.03
CA GLY A 53 -20.28 1.05 20.62
C GLY A 53 -20.28 0.82 19.11
N VAL A 54 -21.45 0.79 18.48
CA VAL A 54 -21.57 0.67 17.02
C VAL A 54 -20.88 1.83 16.30
N LYS A 55 -21.07 3.07 16.79
CA LYS A 55 -20.41 4.24 16.21
C LYS A 55 -18.88 4.15 16.33
N ALA A 56 -18.38 3.75 17.49
CA ALA A 56 -16.95 3.60 17.73
C ALA A 56 -16.34 2.52 16.82
N GLU A 57 -17.01 1.37 16.70
CA GLU A 57 -16.54 0.26 15.88
C GLU A 57 -16.55 0.59 14.38
N ASN A 58 -17.61 1.25 13.90
CA ASN A 58 -17.66 1.71 12.52
C ASN A 58 -16.54 2.72 12.22
N ALA A 59 -16.24 3.63 13.14
CA ALA A 59 -15.13 4.57 12.98
C ALA A 59 -13.77 3.86 12.93
N ARG A 60 -13.57 2.85 13.79
CA ARG A 60 -12.36 1.99 13.78
C ARG A 60 -12.19 1.32 12.42
N ILE A 61 -13.24 0.65 11.93
CA ILE A 61 -13.24 -0.04 10.64
C ILE A 61 -12.92 0.90 9.49
N LEU A 62 -13.58 2.07 9.42
CA LEU A 62 -13.34 3.06 8.36
C LEU A 62 -11.90 3.57 8.37
N THR A 63 -11.29 3.74 9.54
CA THR A 63 -9.90 4.18 9.64
C THR A 63 -8.94 3.07 9.19
N ILE A 64 -9.24 1.80 9.51
CA ILE A 64 -8.49 0.65 9.02
C ILE A 64 -8.58 0.54 7.49
N GLU A 65 -9.78 0.73 6.92
CA GLU A 65 -9.98 0.77 5.47
C GLU A 65 -9.22 1.93 4.81
N GLY A 66 -9.14 3.08 5.48
CA GLY A 66 -8.36 4.23 5.01
C GLY A 66 -6.86 3.96 4.86
N ASN A 67 -6.32 2.93 5.54
CA ASN A 67 -4.94 2.51 5.42
C ASN A 67 -4.68 1.54 4.24
N ALA A 68 -5.72 1.16 3.48
CA ALA A 68 -5.60 0.14 2.45
C ALA A 68 -4.61 0.53 1.35
N LEU A 69 -3.71 -0.40 1.05
CA LEU A 69 -2.78 -0.33 -0.08
C LEU A 69 -3.01 -1.52 -1.01
N LYS A 70 -2.81 -1.31 -2.31
CA LYS A 70 -2.97 -2.35 -3.32
C LYS A 70 -2.10 -3.57 -3.02
N GLY A 71 -2.71 -4.75 -3.00
CA GLY A 71 -2.05 -6.01 -2.67
C GLY A 71 -2.04 -6.38 -1.18
N HIS A 72 -2.66 -5.56 -0.32
CA HIS A 72 -2.80 -5.82 1.13
C HIS A 72 -4.27 -6.00 1.56
N GLU A 73 -5.16 -6.33 0.63
CA GLU A 73 -6.61 -6.42 0.88
C GLU A 73 -6.95 -7.51 1.91
N ALA A 74 -6.24 -8.64 1.88
CA ALA A 74 -6.41 -9.72 2.85
C ALA A 74 -6.00 -9.30 4.27
N LEU A 75 -4.93 -8.50 4.40
CA LEU A 75 -4.46 -7.99 5.68
C LEU A 75 -5.45 -6.99 6.29
N VAL A 76 -5.96 -6.07 5.46
CA VAL A 76 -7.02 -5.14 5.86
C VAL A 76 -8.29 -5.89 6.28
N ALA A 77 -8.70 -6.91 5.53
CA ALA A 77 -9.86 -7.73 5.88
C ALA A 77 -9.68 -8.44 7.24
N ALA A 78 -8.49 -8.97 7.52
CA ALA A 78 -8.18 -9.58 8.81
C ALA A 78 -8.25 -8.56 9.97
N HIS A 79 -7.68 -7.37 9.80
CA HIS A 79 -7.71 -6.32 10.82
C HIS A 79 -9.11 -5.77 11.09
N LYS A 80 -9.98 -5.71 10.07
CA LYS A 80 -11.40 -5.35 10.27
C LYS A 80 -12.13 -6.39 11.12
N ALA A 81 -11.84 -7.67 10.92
CA ALA A 81 -12.49 -8.76 11.66
C ALA A 81 -12.03 -8.87 13.12
N ASP A 82 -10.83 -8.36 13.44
CA ASP A 82 -10.28 -8.38 14.79
C ASP A 82 -10.54 -7.05 15.53
N PRO A 83 -11.39 -7.02 16.57
CA PRO A 83 -11.69 -5.80 17.32
C PRO A 83 -10.52 -5.33 18.20
N SER A 84 -9.50 -6.16 18.42
CA SER A 84 -8.30 -5.78 19.18
C SER A 84 -7.30 -4.97 18.35
N VAL A 85 -7.41 -5.00 17.02
CA VAL A 85 -6.52 -4.25 16.12
C VAL A 85 -6.97 -2.80 16.06
N THR A 86 -6.08 -1.90 16.49
CA THR A 86 -6.29 -0.46 16.34
C THR A 86 -5.93 0.00 14.92
N PRO A 87 -6.47 1.14 14.46
CA PRO A 87 -6.12 1.68 13.15
C PRO A 87 -4.62 1.95 12.99
N GLU A 88 -3.93 2.39 14.05
CA GLU A 88 -2.49 2.65 14.05
C GLU A 88 -1.69 1.34 13.92
N ALA A 89 -2.10 0.29 14.65
CA ALA A 89 -1.50 -1.03 14.52
C ALA A 89 -1.67 -1.59 13.10
N SER A 90 -2.85 -1.41 12.50
CA SER A 90 -3.09 -1.78 11.11
C SER A 90 -2.18 -1.02 10.14
N ALA A 91 -2.04 0.30 10.29
CA ALA A 91 -1.17 1.12 9.45
C ALA A 91 0.30 0.65 9.53
N MET A 92 0.81 0.41 10.75
CA MET A 92 2.17 -0.09 10.96
C MET A 92 2.38 -1.46 10.34
N ALA A 93 1.42 -2.37 10.47
CA ALA A 93 1.49 -3.70 9.88
C ALA A 93 1.51 -3.65 8.34
N ILE A 94 0.71 -2.78 7.72
CA ILE A 94 0.71 -2.58 6.26
C ILE A 94 2.04 -2.01 5.79
N LEU A 95 2.57 -0.99 6.46
CA LEU A 95 3.88 -0.42 6.13
C LEU A 95 5.02 -1.44 6.31
N LYS A 96 4.95 -2.27 7.34
CA LYS A 96 5.91 -3.37 7.55
C LYS A 96 5.82 -4.40 6.41
N ALA A 97 4.61 -4.84 6.06
CA ALA A 97 4.39 -5.79 4.97
C ALA A 97 4.89 -5.22 3.62
N GLU A 98 4.64 -3.93 3.35
CA GLU A 98 5.19 -3.26 2.18
C GLU A 98 6.73 -3.26 2.21
N ARG A 99 7.33 -3.05 3.39
CA ARG A 99 8.78 -3.10 3.55
C ARG A 99 9.38 -4.49 3.42
N GLU A 100 8.60 -5.55 3.56
CA GLU A 100 9.09 -6.93 3.43
C GLU A 100 8.94 -7.49 2.01
N LYS A 101 8.20 -6.80 1.12
CA LYS A 101 8.09 -7.21 -0.29
C LYS A 101 9.48 -7.31 -0.96
N PRO A 102 9.81 -8.45 -1.59
CA PRO A 102 11.08 -8.61 -2.27
C PRO A 102 11.16 -7.64 -3.45
N ALA A 103 12.35 -7.13 -3.74
CA ALA A 103 12.56 -6.16 -4.83
C ALA A 103 12.25 -6.72 -6.23
N SER A 104 12.16 -8.05 -6.36
CA SER A 104 11.72 -8.76 -7.56
C SER A 104 10.19 -8.90 -7.68
N ASP A 105 9.42 -8.51 -6.67
CA ASP A 105 7.96 -8.49 -6.77
C ASP A 105 7.54 -7.33 -7.70
N PRO A 106 6.83 -7.60 -8.82
CA PRO A 106 6.32 -6.54 -9.70
C PRO A 106 5.32 -5.59 -9.02
N LYS A 107 4.90 -5.89 -7.79
CA LYS A 107 4.07 -5.04 -6.92
C LYS A 107 4.86 -4.36 -5.79
N ALA A 108 6.17 -4.53 -5.72
CA ALA A 108 7.02 -3.74 -4.84
C ALA A 108 7.07 -2.30 -5.37
N GLY A 109 7.01 -1.32 -4.47
CA GLY A 109 7.06 0.10 -4.85
C GLY A 109 8.20 0.42 -5.84
N ALA A 110 7.95 1.37 -6.76
CA ALA A 110 8.83 1.68 -7.88
C ALA A 110 10.31 1.86 -7.47
N GLN A 111 10.57 2.45 -6.30
CA GLN A 111 11.91 2.64 -5.75
C GLN A 111 12.72 1.33 -5.65
N ARG A 112 12.13 0.24 -5.16
CA ARG A 112 12.83 -1.05 -5.01
C ARG A 112 13.07 -1.75 -6.32
N THR A 113 12.13 -1.61 -7.25
CA THR A 113 12.31 -2.13 -8.60
C THR A 113 13.49 -1.43 -9.26
N LEU A 114 13.59 -0.10 -9.10
CA LEU A 114 14.72 0.69 -9.61
C LEU A 114 16.04 0.30 -8.96
N GLU A 115 16.11 0.20 -7.62
CA GLU A 115 17.33 -0.25 -6.93
C GLU A 115 17.77 -1.66 -7.38
N ALA A 116 16.83 -2.57 -7.59
CA ALA A 116 17.13 -3.91 -8.11
C ALA A 116 17.61 -3.86 -9.57
N MET A 117 17.02 -3.01 -10.40
CA MET A 117 17.45 -2.80 -11.78
C MET A 117 18.84 -2.16 -11.85
N ASP A 118 19.13 -1.17 -11.01
CA ASP A 118 20.45 -0.54 -10.90
C ASP A 118 21.51 -1.55 -10.46
N LYS A 119 21.21 -2.36 -9.44
CA LYS A 119 22.09 -3.44 -9.01
C LYS A 119 22.29 -4.52 -10.08
N ALA A 120 21.24 -4.86 -10.82
CA ALA A 120 21.34 -5.81 -11.93
C ALA A 120 22.14 -5.25 -13.12
N ALA A 121 22.13 -3.92 -13.29
CA ALA A 121 22.91 -3.22 -14.31
C ALA A 121 24.36 -2.95 -13.86
N GLU A 122 24.69 -3.12 -12.58
CA GLU A 122 26.03 -2.90 -12.05
C GLU A 122 27.04 -3.85 -12.71
N GLY A 123 28.05 -3.28 -13.38
CA GLY A 123 29.07 -4.03 -14.11
C GLY A 123 28.63 -4.54 -15.49
N VAL A 124 27.39 -4.26 -15.92
CA VAL A 124 26.96 -4.52 -17.30
C VAL A 124 27.45 -3.37 -18.19
N GLU A 125 28.58 -3.57 -18.87
CA GLU A 125 29.00 -2.64 -19.92
C GLU A 125 27.97 -2.66 -21.06
N SER A 126 27.47 -1.49 -21.42
CA SER A 126 26.64 -1.31 -22.61
C SER A 126 27.52 -1.52 -23.84
N ARG A 127 27.61 -2.77 -24.28
CA ARG A 127 28.29 -3.14 -25.53
C ARG A 127 27.25 -3.23 -26.64
N PRO A 128 27.53 -2.70 -27.83
CA PRO A 128 26.80 -3.08 -29.02
C PRO A 128 26.75 -4.61 -29.07
N SER A 129 25.57 -5.17 -29.34
CA SER A 129 25.45 -6.61 -29.60
C SER A 129 26.54 -7.03 -30.58
N ALA A 130 27.22 -8.16 -30.34
CA ALA A 130 28.10 -8.75 -31.35
C ALA A 130 27.31 -9.22 -32.59
N ALA A 131 25.99 -9.41 -32.42
CA ALA A 131 25.01 -9.53 -33.49
C ALA A 131 24.32 -8.17 -33.77
N GLY A 132 25.05 -7.08 -33.54
CA GLY A 132 24.66 -5.76 -34.01
C GLY A 132 24.57 -5.82 -35.52
N ASP A 133 23.39 -5.50 -36.04
CA ASP A 133 23.13 -5.18 -37.43
C ASP A 133 24.37 -4.47 -38.00
N ALA A 134 25.08 -5.13 -38.92
CA ALA A 134 26.43 -4.80 -39.38
C ALA A 134 26.47 -3.45 -40.11
N GLY A 135 26.29 -2.35 -39.39
CA GLY A 135 25.92 -1.07 -39.96
C GLY A 135 26.93 0.07 -39.74
N ALA A 136 28.03 -0.14 -39.02
CA ALA A 136 28.93 0.97 -38.68
C ALA A 136 30.38 0.83 -39.17
N ASP A 137 30.97 -0.38 -39.23
CA ASP A 137 32.41 -0.52 -39.51
C ASP A 137 32.79 -1.47 -40.65
N ALA A 138 31.81 -2.06 -41.34
CA ALA A 138 32.10 -2.74 -42.60
C ALA A 138 32.33 -1.68 -43.69
N PRO A 139 33.40 -1.76 -44.51
CA PRO A 139 33.57 -0.87 -45.64
C PRO A 139 32.33 -0.98 -46.52
N LYS A 140 31.54 0.10 -46.58
CA LYS A 140 30.31 0.16 -47.35
C LYS A 140 30.60 -0.30 -48.76
N ALA A 141 29.98 -1.38 -49.21
CA ALA A 141 30.16 -1.83 -50.57
C ALA A 141 29.80 -0.71 -51.54
N THR A 142 30.58 -0.57 -52.61
CA THR A 142 30.33 0.39 -53.70
C THR A 142 30.11 -0.31 -55.04
N THR A 143 30.21 -1.63 -55.05
CA THR A 143 30.04 -2.47 -56.24
C THR A 143 28.76 -3.32 -56.12
N PRO A 144 28.14 -3.68 -57.25
CA PRO A 144 26.99 -4.60 -57.27
C PRO A 144 27.27 -5.93 -56.57
N GLU A 145 28.48 -6.45 -56.69
CA GLU A 145 28.93 -7.70 -56.08
C GLU A 145 29.02 -7.56 -54.56
N GLY A 146 29.51 -6.42 -54.06
CA GLY A 146 29.57 -6.14 -52.63
C GLY A 146 28.19 -5.93 -52.00
N TRP A 147 27.27 -5.25 -52.70
CA TRP A 147 25.88 -5.11 -52.23
C TRP A 147 25.14 -6.45 -52.20
N THR A 148 25.47 -7.37 -53.12
CA THR A 148 24.91 -8.73 -53.10
C THR A 148 25.39 -9.49 -51.87
N ALA A 149 26.69 -9.39 -51.55
CA ALA A 149 27.27 -10.01 -50.36
C ALA A 149 26.69 -9.44 -49.04
N GLU A 150 26.44 -8.13 -48.98
CA GLU A 150 25.76 -7.49 -47.83
C GLU A 150 24.34 -8.04 -47.64
N TRP A 151 23.58 -8.20 -48.73
CA TRP A 151 22.23 -8.78 -48.68
C TRP A 151 22.24 -10.24 -48.21
N GLU A 152 23.19 -11.04 -48.71
CA GLU A 152 23.31 -12.45 -48.33
C GLU A 152 23.67 -12.63 -46.86
N ALA A 153 24.43 -11.71 -46.27
CA ALA A 153 24.88 -11.76 -44.89
C ALA A 153 23.83 -11.26 -43.87
N SER A 154 22.72 -10.65 -44.31
CA SER A 154 21.74 -10.02 -43.40
C SER A 154 20.31 -10.53 -43.61
N ASP A 155 19.81 -11.28 -42.63
CA ASP A 155 18.41 -11.74 -42.61
C ASP A 155 17.41 -10.56 -42.60
N LYS A 156 17.80 -9.43 -42.03
CA LYS A 156 17.01 -8.20 -42.01
C LYS A 156 16.90 -7.58 -43.41
N LEU A 157 17.98 -7.62 -44.19
CA LEU A 157 17.95 -7.20 -45.60
C LEU A 157 17.10 -8.16 -46.43
N LYS A 158 17.17 -9.48 -46.17
CA LYS A 158 16.29 -10.47 -46.82
C LYS A 158 14.81 -10.26 -46.48
N ALA A 159 14.50 -9.83 -45.26
CA ALA A 159 13.13 -9.50 -44.85
C ALA A 159 12.59 -8.22 -45.52
N THR A 160 13.46 -7.25 -45.84
CA THR A 160 13.07 -5.95 -46.43
C THR A 160 13.10 -5.98 -47.96
N TYR A 161 14.03 -6.74 -48.53
CA TYR A 161 14.27 -6.90 -49.96
C TYR A 161 14.14 -8.39 -50.28
N PRO A 162 13.01 -8.83 -50.85
CA PRO A 162 12.76 -10.25 -51.12
C PRO A 162 13.79 -10.93 -52.02
N THR A 163 14.51 -10.14 -52.84
CA THR A 163 15.60 -10.64 -53.71
C THR A 163 16.82 -9.73 -53.63
N ALA A 164 18.02 -10.32 -53.79
CA ALA A 164 19.28 -9.57 -53.87
C ALA A 164 19.24 -8.49 -54.97
N GLU A 165 18.61 -8.77 -56.11
CA GLU A 165 18.45 -7.83 -57.22
C GLU A 165 17.68 -6.57 -56.81
N SER A 166 16.64 -6.69 -55.99
CA SER A 166 15.86 -5.54 -55.52
C SER A 166 16.66 -4.62 -54.61
N TYR A 167 17.55 -5.19 -53.79
CA TYR A 167 18.50 -4.46 -52.96
C TYR A 167 19.58 -3.78 -53.81
N VAL A 168 20.23 -4.53 -54.71
CA VAL A 168 21.26 -4.02 -55.63
C VAL A 168 20.71 -2.90 -56.52
N ALA A 169 19.51 -3.02 -57.06
CA ALA A 169 18.88 -1.97 -57.87
C ALA A 169 18.63 -0.69 -57.04
N THR A 170 18.24 -0.83 -55.78
CA THR A 170 18.05 0.29 -54.86
C THR A 170 19.38 0.99 -54.56
N MET A 171 20.45 0.23 -54.36
CA MET A 171 21.79 0.77 -54.12
C MET A 171 22.39 1.44 -55.37
N LYS A 172 22.21 0.85 -56.57
CA LYS A 172 22.55 1.48 -57.85
C LYS A 172 21.86 2.84 -58.03
N ARG A 173 20.57 2.93 -57.70
CA ARG A 173 19.82 4.20 -57.78
C ARG A 173 20.36 5.25 -56.80
N LYS A 174 20.68 4.85 -55.57
CA LYS A 174 21.27 5.75 -54.56
C LYS A 174 22.68 6.22 -54.96
N ALA A 175 23.50 5.33 -55.52
CA ALA A 175 24.85 5.65 -55.98
C ALA A 175 24.86 6.61 -57.19
N ARG A 176 23.84 6.55 -58.05
CA ARG A 176 23.67 7.50 -59.17
C ARG A 176 23.17 8.89 -58.72
N ALA A 177 22.51 8.96 -57.57
CA ALA A 177 21.92 10.17 -57.03
C ALA A 177 22.84 10.93 -56.05
N ALA A 178 24.02 10.36 -55.75
CA ALA A 178 25.09 10.96 -54.97
C ALA A 178 26.17 11.52 -55.90
#